data_AF-A0A158K3Y1-F1
#
_entry.id   AF-A0A158K3Y1-F1
#
_cell.length_a   1.000
_cell.length_b   1.000
_cell.length_c   1.000
_cell.angle_alpha   90.00
_cell.angle_beta   90.00
_cell.angle_gamma   90.00
#
_symmetry.space_group_name_H-M   'P 1'
#
loop_
_entity.id
_entity.type
_entity.pdbx_description
1 polymer ?
#
loop_
_entity_poly.entity_id
_entity_poly.type
_entity_poly.pdbx_seq_one_letter_code
_entity_poly.pdbx_strand_id
1 'polypeptide(L)'
;MEIDVLGIDLAKQVFQLHGADRRGRVVHRAKVSRSSFFESVRTLKPRKVVMEACSTAHHWARRFQSLDIDVRLISPQYVAPFVKTNKNDRNDAEAIVEAASRPAMRFVTVKSVEQQDIQAAHRMRAILLRHRTAMINQMRGLLGERGLIISRSPEAFKRAIPELLSKSADELTSFCQTLLTELLQHLHALEERIHLIEVSIQSFMKKSSLVQEDRGSARHWSHHGYRHSRCRRRRQAIQERPASGSLARPGATSILVGRQASPARHQPTRRYIPADLAHSWCAGCSAICADKN
;
A
#
# COMPACT_ATOMS: atom_id res chain seq x y z
N MET A 1 2.29 40.16 -13.21
CA MET A 1 1.87 39.63 -11.91
C MET A 1 2.86 38.53 -11.54
N GLU A 2 3.67 38.72 -10.50
CA GLU A 2 4.74 37.78 -10.12
C GLU A 2 4.16 36.66 -9.25
N ILE A 3 4.35 35.39 -9.66
CA ILE A 3 3.97 34.21 -8.88
C ILE A 3 5.20 33.77 -8.08
N ASP A 4 5.18 33.99 -6.77
CA ASP A 4 6.30 33.58 -5.90
C ASP A 4 6.26 32.06 -5.63
N VAL A 5 5.06 31.51 -5.38
CA VAL A 5 4.86 30.08 -5.17
C VAL A 5 3.68 29.58 -5.99
N LEU A 6 3.90 28.53 -6.79
CA LEU A 6 2.87 27.80 -7.51
C LEU A 6 2.67 26.42 -6.87
N GLY A 7 1.59 26.25 -6.13
CA GLY A 7 1.13 24.95 -5.65
C GLY A 7 0.37 24.20 -6.73
N ILE A 8 0.64 22.90 -6.86
CA ILE A 8 0.04 22.07 -7.89
C ILE A 8 -0.45 20.77 -7.27
N ASP A 9 -1.75 20.53 -7.37
CA ASP A 9 -2.33 19.21 -7.12
C ASP A 9 -2.23 18.37 -8.40
N LEU A 10 -1.53 17.24 -8.29
CA LEU A 10 -1.22 16.36 -9.41
C LEU A 10 -2.28 15.27 -9.57
N ALA A 11 -2.91 15.20 -10.74
CA ALA A 11 -3.74 14.07 -11.14
C ALA A 11 -3.21 13.38 -12.40
N LYS A 12 -3.97 12.42 -12.92
CA LYS A 12 -3.59 11.67 -14.13
C LYS A 12 -3.64 12.57 -15.36
N GLN A 13 -4.77 13.26 -15.56
CA GLN A 13 -5.08 14.00 -16.78
C GLN A 13 -5.31 15.49 -16.58
N VAL A 14 -5.73 15.92 -15.39
CA VAL A 14 -6.07 17.31 -15.15
C VAL A 14 -5.49 17.78 -13.82
N PHE A 15 -4.81 18.92 -13.83
CA PHE A 15 -4.03 19.44 -12.73
C PHE A 15 -4.67 20.74 -12.24
N GLN A 16 -4.62 20.99 -10.93
CA GLN A 16 -5.03 22.27 -10.37
C GLN A 16 -3.82 23.09 -9.98
N LEU A 17 -3.79 24.33 -10.47
CA LEU A 17 -2.76 25.32 -10.19
C LEU A 17 -3.25 26.34 -9.18
N HIS A 18 -2.42 26.65 -8.19
CA HIS A 18 -2.64 27.72 -7.23
C HIS A 18 -1.38 28.57 -7.12
N GLY A 19 -1.39 29.76 -7.72
CA GLY A 19 -0.30 30.73 -7.63
C GLY A 19 -0.55 31.77 -6.55
N ALA A 20 0.45 31.98 -5.69
CA ALA A 20 0.45 33.00 -4.66
C ALA A 20 1.65 33.96 -4.79
N ASP A 21 1.45 35.22 -4.37
CA ASP A 21 2.54 36.20 -4.24
C ASP A 21 3.34 36.00 -2.93
N ARG A 22 4.38 36.83 -2.72
CA ARG A 22 5.23 36.79 -1.51
C ARG A 22 4.47 37.03 -0.20
N ARG A 23 3.27 37.62 -0.25
CA ARG A 23 2.39 37.86 0.91
C ARG A 23 1.40 36.72 1.11
N GLY A 24 1.46 35.66 0.30
CA GLY A 24 0.52 34.54 0.32
C GLY A 24 -0.84 34.88 -0.31
N ARG A 25 -0.98 36.01 -1.00
CA ARG A 25 -2.24 36.36 -1.67
C ARG A 25 -2.33 35.59 -2.98
N VAL A 26 -3.52 35.08 -3.27
CA VAL A 26 -3.78 34.33 -4.50
C VAL A 26 -3.73 35.27 -5.69
N VAL A 27 -2.88 34.94 -6.65
CA VAL A 27 -2.68 35.71 -7.88
C VAL A 27 -3.03 34.91 -9.13
N HIS A 28 -3.10 33.58 -9.04
CA HIS A 28 -3.45 32.73 -10.16
C HIS A 28 -4.16 31.46 -9.69
N ARG A 29 -5.20 31.03 -10.42
CA ARG A 29 -5.83 29.72 -10.26
C ARG A 29 -6.25 29.22 -11.64
N ALA A 30 -5.91 27.97 -11.96
CA ALA A 30 -6.29 27.38 -13.22
C ALA A 30 -6.39 25.86 -13.12
N LYS A 31 -7.27 25.28 -13.94
CA LYS A 31 -7.35 23.85 -14.19
C LYS A 31 -6.71 23.59 -15.57
N VAL A 32 -5.68 22.76 -15.63
CA VAL A 32 -4.89 22.54 -16.86
C VAL A 32 -4.83 21.06 -17.21
N SER A 33 -4.96 20.72 -18.49
CA SER A 33 -4.85 19.34 -18.96
C SER A 33 -3.39 18.89 -18.97
N ARG A 34 -3.17 17.57 -19.02
CA ARG A 34 -1.83 16.98 -19.12
C ARG A 34 -1.03 17.47 -20.31
N SER A 35 -1.69 17.64 -21.46
CA SER A 35 -1.04 18.11 -22.68
C SER A 35 -0.58 19.57 -22.59
N SER A 36 -1.34 20.43 -21.90
CA SER A 36 -0.98 21.85 -21.74
C SER A 36 -0.18 22.15 -20.47
N PHE A 37 -0.05 21.18 -19.55
CA PHE A 37 0.50 21.41 -18.21
C PHE A 37 1.92 21.98 -18.23
N PHE A 38 2.83 21.36 -18.98
CA PHE A 38 4.22 21.80 -19.04
C PHE A 38 4.35 23.22 -19.58
N GLU A 39 3.67 23.52 -20.69
CA GLU A 39 3.68 24.84 -21.33
C GLU A 39 3.01 25.92 -20.46
N SER A 40 1.98 25.54 -19.72
CA SER A 40 1.29 26.42 -18.79
C SER A 40 2.24 26.86 -17.67
N VAL A 41 2.94 25.93 -17.02
CA VAL A 41 3.93 26.27 -15.98
C VAL A 41 5.10 27.07 -16.55
N ARG A 42 5.59 26.71 -17.74
CA ARG A 42 6.65 27.47 -18.45
C ARG A 42 6.25 28.92 -18.73
N THR A 43 5.00 29.16 -19.10
CA THR A 43 4.45 30.49 -19.38
C THR A 43 4.28 31.32 -18.12
N LEU A 44 3.82 30.68 -17.02
CA LEU A 44 3.62 31.34 -15.73
C LEU A 44 4.92 31.80 -15.07
N LYS A 45 6.06 31.15 -15.38
CA LYS A 45 7.40 31.44 -14.82
C LYS A 45 7.39 31.67 -13.29
N PRO A 46 6.83 30.74 -12.51
CA PRO A 46 6.81 30.88 -11.06
C PRO A 46 8.24 30.80 -10.50
N ARG A 47 8.52 31.55 -9.43
CA ARG A 47 9.82 31.45 -8.74
C ARG A 47 10.02 30.08 -8.10
N LYS A 48 8.96 29.49 -7.56
CA LYS A 48 8.97 28.18 -6.92
C LYS A 48 7.73 27.37 -7.30
N VAL A 49 7.91 26.09 -7.57
CA VAL A 49 6.83 25.12 -7.74
C VAL A 49 6.81 24.17 -6.56
N VAL A 50 5.63 23.94 -6.01
CA VAL A 50 5.41 22.99 -4.92
C VAL A 50 4.36 21.98 -5.33
N MET A 51 4.68 20.70 -5.16
CA MET A 51 3.78 19.59 -5.46
C MET A 51 3.70 18.63 -4.27
N GLU A 52 2.54 17.99 -4.10
CA GLU A 52 2.45 16.83 -3.23
C GLU A 52 3.26 15.66 -3.82
N ALA A 53 3.98 14.94 -2.97
CA ALA A 53 4.75 13.77 -3.36
C ALA A 53 3.82 12.61 -3.71
N CYS A 54 3.65 12.37 -5.01
CA CYS A 54 2.89 11.25 -5.57
C CYS A 54 3.71 10.47 -6.62
N SER A 55 3.10 9.47 -7.26
CA SER A 55 3.77 8.61 -8.25
C SER A 55 4.32 9.36 -9.46
N THR A 56 3.67 10.47 -9.86
CA THR A 56 4.07 11.29 -11.03
C THR A 56 4.91 12.51 -10.64
N ALA A 57 4.98 12.85 -9.35
CA ALA A 57 5.61 14.09 -8.87
C ALA A 57 7.10 14.18 -9.21
N HIS A 58 7.85 13.08 -9.10
CA HIS A 58 9.28 13.07 -9.43
C HIS A 58 9.54 13.36 -10.92
N HIS A 59 8.70 12.85 -11.82
CA HIS A 59 8.81 13.13 -13.25
C HIS A 59 8.60 14.63 -13.52
N TRP A 60 7.49 15.19 -13.03
CA TRP A 60 7.19 16.61 -13.22
C TRP A 60 8.21 17.52 -12.54
N ALA A 61 8.71 17.14 -11.37
CA ALA A 61 9.72 17.92 -10.68
C ALA A 61 11.01 18.05 -11.51
N ARG A 62 11.52 16.96 -12.08
CA ARG A 62 12.68 17.03 -12.97
C ARG A 62 12.42 17.87 -14.22
N ARG A 63 11.22 17.77 -14.80
CA ARG A 63 10.81 18.58 -15.96
C ARG A 63 10.79 20.07 -15.63
N PHE A 64 10.33 20.46 -14.45
CA PHE A 64 10.34 21.87 -14.04
C PHE A 64 11.72 22.35 -13.58
N GLN A 65 12.52 21.49 -12.98
CA GLN A 65 13.93 21.79 -12.68
C GLN A 65 14.75 22.06 -13.95
N SER A 66 14.44 21.41 -15.08
CA SER A 66 15.11 21.73 -16.36
C SER A 66 14.72 23.10 -16.94
N LEU A 67 13.74 23.78 -16.34
CA LEU A 67 13.40 25.18 -16.62
C LEU A 67 14.04 26.14 -15.60
N ASP A 68 14.96 25.66 -14.76
CA ASP A 68 15.61 26.41 -13.67
C ASP A 68 14.64 26.92 -12.59
N ILE A 69 13.53 26.20 -12.39
CA ILE A 69 12.54 26.51 -11.35
C ILE A 69 12.93 25.80 -10.04
N ASP A 70 12.86 26.48 -8.89
CA ASP A 70 12.98 25.82 -7.57
C ASP A 70 11.76 24.92 -7.34
N VAL A 71 11.97 23.60 -7.37
CA VAL A 71 10.90 22.62 -7.16
C VAL A 71 11.02 21.96 -5.80
N ARG A 72 9.91 21.96 -5.06
CA ARG A 72 9.79 21.31 -3.75
C ARG A 72 8.67 20.29 -3.75
N LEU A 73 8.93 19.11 -3.21
CA LEU A 73 7.91 18.07 -3.01
C LEU A 73 7.54 17.98 -1.53
N ILE A 74 6.25 17.96 -1.19
CA ILE A 74 5.77 17.84 0.18
C ILE A 74 5.11 16.48 0.39
N SER A 75 5.39 15.81 1.51
CA SER A 75 4.70 14.57 1.85
C SER A 75 3.20 14.82 2.09
N PRO A 76 2.28 13.96 1.59
CA PRO A 76 0.83 14.10 1.79
C PRO A 76 0.44 14.33 3.26
N GLN A 77 1.16 13.67 4.19
CA GLN A 77 0.92 13.79 5.64
C GLN A 77 1.11 15.21 6.18
N TYR A 78 1.92 16.03 5.50
CA TYR A 78 2.17 17.42 5.88
C TYR A 78 1.24 18.40 5.14
N VAL A 79 0.59 17.98 4.06
CA VAL A 79 -0.41 18.79 3.34
C VAL A 79 -1.78 18.66 3.99
N ALA A 80 -2.16 17.45 4.42
CA ALA A 80 -3.48 17.14 4.96
C ALA A 80 -3.99 18.11 6.05
N PRO A 81 -3.17 18.59 7.02
CA PRO A 81 -3.63 19.54 8.04
C PRO A 81 -4.03 20.93 7.50
N PHE A 82 -3.63 21.29 6.27
CA PHE A 82 -3.88 22.61 5.67
C PHE A 82 -5.10 22.62 4.74
N VAL A 83 -5.79 21.49 4.58
CA VAL A 83 -7.04 21.40 3.81
C VAL A 83 -8.19 21.97 4.66
N LYS A 84 -8.67 23.16 4.30
CA LYS A 84 -9.60 23.95 5.14
C LYS A 84 -11.04 23.43 5.18
N THR A 85 -11.56 22.90 4.07
CA THR A 85 -12.97 22.52 3.91
C THR A 85 -13.09 21.17 3.19
N ASN A 86 -14.26 20.88 2.58
CA ASN A 86 -14.47 19.67 1.78
C ASN A 86 -13.34 19.46 0.76
N LYS A 87 -12.94 18.19 0.63
CA LYS A 87 -11.87 17.77 -0.28
C LYS A 87 -12.27 18.08 -1.72
N ASN A 88 -11.48 18.92 -2.37
CA ASN A 88 -11.50 19.11 -3.82
C ASN A 88 -10.11 19.51 -4.29
N ASP A 89 -9.79 19.25 -5.56
CA ASP A 89 -8.44 19.44 -6.08
C ASP A 89 -7.95 20.90 -5.99
N ARG A 90 -8.86 21.88 -6.03
CA ARG A 90 -8.53 23.32 -5.88
C ARG A 90 -8.08 23.64 -4.46
N ASN A 91 -8.77 23.09 -3.47
CA ASN A 91 -8.44 23.22 -2.06
C ASN A 91 -7.14 22.47 -1.73
N ASP A 92 -6.93 21.30 -2.35
CA ASP A 92 -5.68 20.55 -2.22
C ASP A 92 -4.49 21.39 -2.75
N ALA A 93 -4.63 22.03 -3.92
CA ALA A 93 -3.59 22.92 -4.46
C ALA A 93 -3.30 24.15 -3.58
N GLU A 94 -4.33 24.73 -2.94
CA GLU A 94 -4.15 25.81 -1.95
C GLU A 94 -3.44 25.31 -0.68
N ALA A 95 -3.83 24.14 -0.17
CA ALA A 95 -3.22 23.54 1.01
C ALA A 95 -1.74 23.25 0.80
N ILE A 96 -1.32 22.86 -0.42
CA ILE A 96 0.09 22.67 -0.77
C ILE A 96 0.88 23.98 -0.62
N VAL A 97 0.34 25.12 -1.08
CA VAL A 97 1.00 26.43 -0.92
C VAL A 97 1.08 26.84 0.55
N GLU A 98 -0.01 26.66 1.29
CA GLU A 98 -0.06 26.98 2.72
C GLU A 98 0.96 26.14 3.51
N ALA A 99 1.01 24.83 3.25
CA ALA A 99 1.99 23.93 3.84
C ALA A 99 3.43 24.38 3.53
N ALA A 100 3.71 24.70 2.26
CA ALA A 100 5.04 25.16 1.83
C ALA A 100 5.49 26.48 2.48
N SER A 101 4.54 27.33 2.86
CA SER A 101 4.83 28.62 3.50
C SER A 101 5.36 28.48 4.93
N ARG A 102 5.20 27.31 5.56
CA ARG A 102 5.66 27.11 6.94
C ARG A 102 7.18 27.06 7.01
N PRO A 103 7.84 27.87 7.87
CA PRO A 103 9.30 27.93 7.95
C PRO A 103 9.99 26.59 8.25
N ALA A 104 9.34 25.74 9.05
CA ALA A 104 9.86 24.43 9.45
C ALA A 104 9.43 23.28 8.52
N MET A 105 8.90 23.59 7.32
CA MET A 105 8.39 22.56 6.40
C MET A 105 9.52 21.65 5.90
N ARG A 106 9.22 20.35 5.85
CA ARG A 106 10.14 19.32 5.35
C ARG A 106 9.74 18.90 3.95
N PHE A 107 10.72 18.89 3.05
CA PHE A 107 10.53 18.52 1.65
C PHE A 107 11.15 17.17 1.34
N VAL A 108 10.52 16.45 0.41
CA VAL A 108 11.03 15.21 -0.16
C VAL A 108 12.01 15.55 -1.27
N THR A 109 13.20 14.97 -1.22
CA THR A 109 14.20 15.14 -2.28
C THR A 109 13.68 14.59 -3.61
N VAL A 110 13.84 15.38 -4.67
CA VAL A 110 13.54 14.94 -6.05
C VAL A 110 14.56 13.87 -6.43
N LYS A 111 14.07 12.68 -6.78
CA LYS A 111 14.94 11.57 -7.16
C LYS A 111 15.36 11.69 -8.61
N SER A 112 16.60 11.30 -8.91
CA SER A 112 17.04 11.04 -10.28
C SER A 112 16.30 9.82 -10.87
N VAL A 113 16.42 9.60 -12.18
CA VAL A 113 15.82 8.41 -12.82
C VAL A 113 16.47 7.14 -12.27
N GLU A 114 17.79 7.14 -12.15
CA GLU A 114 18.60 6.03 -11.63
C GLU A 114 18.25 5.71 -10.16
N GLN A 115 17.99 6.74 -9.34
CA GLN A 115 17.50 6.58 -7.98
C GLN A 115 16.07 5.98 -7.92
N GLN A 116 15.22 6.27 -8.92
CA GLN A 116 13.91 5.62 -9.02
C GLN A 116 14.04 4.16 -9.48
N ASP A 117 14.97 3.85 -10.37
CA ASP A 117 15.20 2.50 -10.89
C ASP A 117 15.69 1.56 -9.78
N ILE A 118 16.67 1.99 -8.97
CA ILE A 118 17.15 1.17 -7.85
C ILE A 118 16.05 0.97 -6.80
N GLN A 119 15.23 2.01 -6.53
CA GLN A 119 14.07 1.87 -5.65
C GLN A 119 13.04 0.88 -6.22
N ALA A 120 12.81 0.88 -7.54
CA ALA A 120 11.92 -0.07 -8.20
C ALA A 120 12.45 -1.50 -8.07
N ALA A 121 13.75 -1.73 -8.27
CA ALA A 121 14.38 -3.04 -8.09
C ALA A 121 14.19 -3.58 -6.65
N HIS A 122 14.39 -2.74 -5.63
CA HIS A 122 14.12 -3.12 -4.24
C HIS A 122 12.65 -3.48 -3.98
N ARG A 123 11.70 -2.73 -4.56
CA ARG A 123 10.26 -3.05 -4.46
C ARG A 123 9.91 -4.36 -5.13
N MET A 124 10.46 -4.62 -6.32
CA MET A 124 10.28 -5.89 -7.04
C MET A 124 10.79 -7.06 -6.21
N ARG A 125 12.00 -6.96 -5.67
CA ARG A 125 12.57 -7.96 -4.75
C ARG A 125 11.63 -8.21 -3.56
N ALA A 126 11.14 -7.15 -2.92
CA ALA A 126 10.24 -7.27 -1.77
C ALA A 126 8.91 -7.96 -2.12
N ILE A 127 8.35 -7.71 -3.32
CA ILE A 127 7.15 -8.41 -3.81
C ILE A 127 7.44 -9.91 -3.97
N LEU A 128 8.52 -10.27 -4.66
CA LEU A 128 8.88 -11.66 -4.89
C LEU A 128 9.17 -12.42 -3.59
N LEU A 129 9.84 -11.80 -2.63
CA LEU A 129 10.07 -12.39 -1.31
C LEU A 129 8.75 -12.69 -0.58
N ARG A 130 7.76 -11.79 -0.66
CA ARG A 130 6.42 -12.05 -0.10
C ARG A 130 5.73 -13.21 -0.82
N HIS A 131 5.83 -13.29 -2.15
CA HIS A 131 5.25 -14.39 -2.93
C HIS A 131 5.89 -15.73 -2.57
N ARG A 132 7.23 -15.78 -2.47
CA ARG A 132 7.99 -16.94 -1.99
C ARG A 132 7.47 -17.42 -0.63
N THR A 133 7.36 -16.52 0.35
CA THR A 133 6.87 -16.87 1.69
C THR A 133 5.41 -17.34 1.67
N ALA A 134 4.54 -16.69 0.90
CA ALA A 134 3.15 -17.08 0.77
C ALA A 134 3.01 -18.49 0.16
N MET A 135 3.79 -18.79 -0.88
CA MET A 135 3.80 -20.10 -1.54
C MET A 135 4.27 -21.21 -0.60
N ILE A 136 5.37 -21.00 0.14
CA ILE A 136 5.85 -21.95 1.15
C ILE A 136 4.77 -22.20 2.22
N ASN A 137 4.09 -21.14 2.68
CA ASN A 137 3.03 -21.28 3.68
C ASN A 137 1.81 -22.04 3.13
N GLN A 138 1.45 -21.82 1.86
CA GLN A 138 0.38 -22.54 1.20
C GLN A 138 0.69 -24.04 1.11
N MET A 139 1.88 -24.39 0.61
CA MET A 139 2.31 -25.79 0.52
C MET A 139 2.36 -26.45 1.89
N ARG A 140 2.86 -25.75 2.92
CA ARG A 140 2.85 -26.26 4.30
C ARG A 140 1.44 -26.49 4.82
N GLY A 141 0.48 -25.62 4.48
CA GLY A 141 -0.93 -25.81 4.83
C GLY A 141 -1.52 -27.08 4.22
N LEU A 142 -1.34 -27.26 2.92
CA LEU A 142 -1.83 -28.43 2.17
C LEU A 142 -1.26 -29.76 2.69
N LEU A 143 0.02 -29.76 3.09
CA LEU A 143 0.69 -30.90 3.69
C LEU A 143 0.19 -31.15 5.12
N GLY A 144 -0.02 -30.08 5.90
CA GLY A 144 -0.55 -30.18 7.26
C GLY A 144 -1.98 -30.74 7.33
N GLU A 145 -2.83 -30.48 6.34
CA GLU A 145 -4.16 -31.11 6.20
C GLU A 145 -4.09 -32.64 6.10
N ARG A 146 -2.93 -33.19 5.71
CA ARG A 146 -2.65 -34.62 5.56
C ARG A 146 -1.75 -35.17 6.67
N GLY A 147 -1.57 -34.41 7.75
CA GLY A 147 -0.72 -34.81 8.88
C GLY A 147 0.79 -34.63 8.65
N LEU A 148 1.20 -34.13 7.48
CA LEU A 148 2.62 -33.92 7.14
C LEU A 148 3.09 -32.54 7.65
N ILE A 149 3.64 -32.51 8.86
CA ILE A 149 4.06 -31.27 9.52
C ILE A 149 5.52 -30.94 9.19
N ILE A 150 5.74 -29.80 8.55
CA ILE A 150 7.08 -29.25 8.28
C ILE A 150 7.33 -28.03 9.16
N SER A 151 8.57 -27.87 9.64
CA SER A 151 8.99 -26.70 10.40
C SER A 151 8.83 -25.38 9.61
N ARG A 152 8.85 -24.26 10.35
CA ARG A 152 8.54 -22.93 9.80
C ARG A 152 9.67 -22.33 8.95
N SER A 153 10.90 -22.87 9.02
CA SER A 153 12.03 -22.34 8.24
C SER A 153 11.84 -22.61 6.75
N PRO A 154 12.05 -21.62 5.87
CA PRO A 154 12.09 -21.84 4.42
C PRO A 154 13.14 -22.89 4.01
N GLU A 155 14.31 -22.88 4.64
CA GLU A 155 15.41 -23.79 4.36
C GLU A 155 15.05 -25.22 4.77
N ALA A 156 14.43 -25.38 5.94
CA ALA A 156 13.94 -26.67 6.39
C ALA A 156 12.81 -27.20 5.50
N PHE A 157 11.93 -26.32 5.01
CA PHE A 157 10.91 -26.68 4.02
C PHE A 157 11.53 -27.22 2.74
N LYS A 158 12.53 -26.52 2.20
CA LYS A 158 13.22 -26.94 0.96
C LYS A 158 13.94 -28.27 1.10
N ARG A 159 14.49 -28.58 2.28
CA ARG A 159 15.11 -29.89 2.53
C ARG A 159 14.09 -31.02 2.64
N ALA A 160 12.95 -30.76 3.28
CA ALA A 160 11.95 -31.78 3.56
C ALA A 160 11.03 -32.11 2.37
N ILE A 161 10.72 -31.11 1.52
CA ILE A 161 9.70 -31.27 0.48
C ILE A 161 9.98 -32.37 -0.55
N PRO A 162 11.22 -32.57 -1.07
CA PRO A 162 11.45 -33.62 -2.07
C PRO A 162 11.28 -35.01 -1.46
N GLU A 163 11.73 -35.19 -0.22
CA GLU A 163 11.59 -36.45 0.51
C GLU A 163 10.12 -36.78 0.78
N LEU A 164 9.34 -35.80 1.26
CA LEU A 164 7.91 -35.97 1.53
C LEU A 164 7.10 -36.32 0.27
N LEU A 165 7.40 -35.69 -0.86
CA LEU A 165 6.73 -36.02 -2.12
C LEU A 165 7.07 -37.44 -2.61
N SER A 166 8.24 -37.97 -2.26
CA SER A 166 8.65 -39.33 -2.64
C SER A 166 8.19 -40.44 -1.69
N LYS A 167 8.05 -40.15 -0.39
CA LYS A 167 7.83 -41.17 0.67
C LYS A 167 6.40 -41.21 1.21
N SER A 168 5.59 -40.19 0.98
CA SER A 168 4.21 -40.12 1.51
C SER A 168 3.17 -40.60 0.51
N ALA A 169 3.36 -41.80 -0.04
CA ALA A 169 2.44 -42.38 -1.02
C ALA A 169 1.06 -42.71 -0.40
N ASP A 170 1.04 -43.03 0.90
CA ASP A 170 -0.19 -43.36 1.62
C ASP A 170 -1.00 -42.10 2.01
N GLU A 171 -0.33 -40.95 2.22
CA GLU A 171 -0.97 -39.69 2.60
C GLU A 171 -1.23 -38.73 1.42
N LEU A 172 -0.48 -38.86 0.32
CA LEU A 172 -0.59 -38.01 -0.86
C LEU A 172 -0.96 -38.83 -2.10
N THR A 173 -2.13 -38.54 -2.67
CA THR A 173 -2.50 -39.05 -3.98
C THR A 173 -1.55 -38.53 -5.06
N SER A 174 -1.39 -39.28 -6.14
CA SER A 174 -0.59 -38.86 -7.31
C SER A 174 -1.01 -37.48 -7.84
N PHE A 175 -2.30 -37.19 -7.87
CA PHE A 175 -2.83 -35.87 -8.24
C PHE A 175 -2.29 -34.75 -7.34
N CYS A 176 -2.30 -34.95 -6.01
CA CYS A 176 -1.79 -33.95 -5.07
C CYS A 176 -0.27 -33.79 -5.18
N GLN A 177 0.47 -34.89 -5.38
CA GLN A 177 1.92 -34.87 -5.61
C GLN A 177 2.28 -34.06 -6.86
N THR A 178 1.55 -34.25 -7.96
CA THR A 178 1.74 -33.44 -9.18
C THR A 178 1.52 -31.96 -8.90
N LEU A 179 0.41 -31.57 -8.26
CA LEU A 179 0.13 -30.16 -7.94
C LEU A 179 1.19 -29.53 -7.02
N LEU A 180 1.66 -30.26 -6.01
CA LEU A 180 2.72 -29.79 -5.13
C LEU A 180 4.07 -29.69 -5.85
N THR A 181 4.33 -30.57 -6.82
CA THR A 181 5.51 -30.50 -7.68
C THR A 181 5.49 -29.26 -8.56
N GLU A 182 4.35 -28.92 -9.16
CA GLU A 182 4.17 -27.67 -9.91
C GLU A 182 4.43 -26.44 -9.03
N LEU A 183 3.87 -26.41 -7.81
CA LEU A 183 4.13 -25.33 -6.85
C LEU A 183 5.61 -25.24 -6.44
N LEU A 184 6.29 -26.38 -6.33
CA LEU A 184 7.72 -26.42 -6.03
C LEU A 184 8.56 -25.85 -7.19
N GLN A 185 8.22 -26.17 -8.44
CA GLN A 185 8.87 -25.59 -9.61
C GLN A 185 8.66 -24.08 -9.66
N HIS A 186 7.43 -23.62 -9.41
CA HIS A 186 7.14 -22.18 -9.31
C HIS A 186 7.94 -21.51 -8.19
N LEU A 187 8.10 -22.17 -7.05
CA LEU A 187 8.92 -21.67 -5.94
C LEU A 187 10.39 -21.51 -6.35
N HIS A 188 10.96 -22.50 -7.05
CA HIS A 188 12.33 -22.42 -7.56
C HIS A 188 12.51 -21.27 -8.55
N ALA A 189 11.60 -21.11 -9.51
CA ALA A 189 11.64 -19.99 -10.46
C ALA A 189 11.55 -18.62 -9.75
N LEU A 190 10.73 -18.51 -8.70
CA LEU A 190 10.67 -17.30 -7.87
C LEU A 190 11.99 -17.04 -7.15
N GLU A 191 12.63 -18.07 -6.56
CA GLU A 191 13.92 -17.93 -5.87
C GLU A 191 15.03 -17.52 -6.83
N GLU A 192 15.08 -18.09 -8.03
CA GLU A 192 16.01 -17.69 -9.08
C GLU A 192 15.81 -16.22 -9.47
N ARG A 193 14.56 -15.79 -9.68
CA ARG A 193 14.27 -14.39 -10.02
C ARG A 193 14.65 -13.42 -8.91
N ILE A 194 14.46 -13.81 -7.64
CA ILE A 194 14.93 -13.02 -6.49
C ILE A 194 16.45 -12.87 -6.56
N HIS A 195 17.18 -13.95 -6.78
CA HIS A 195 18.64 -13.93 -6.87
C HIS A 195 19.14 -13.02 -7.99
N LEU A 196 18.54 -13.10 -9.18
CA LEU A 196 18.89 -12.24 -10.32
C LEU A 196 18.72 -10.75 -9.99
N ILE A 197 17.63 -10.38 -9.30
CA ILE A 197 17.40 -9.00 -8.87
C ILE A 197 18.41 -8.58 -7.80
N GLU A 198 18.74 -9.45 -6.85
CA GLU A 198 19.75 -9.17 -5.83
C GLU A 198 21.13 -8.91 -6.46
N VAL A 199 21.54 -9.74 -7.42
CA VAL A 199 22.79 -9.53 -8.18
C VAL A 199 22.75 -8.20 -8.95
N SER A 200 21.62 -7.87 -9.57
CA SER A 200 21.45 -6.61 -10.29
C SER A 200 21.56 -5.40 -9.36
N ILE A 201 20.92 -5.45 -8.19
CA ILE A 201 21.02 -4.41 -7.14
C ILE A 201 22.47 -4.24 -6.70
N GLN A 202 23.18 -5.33 -6.38
CA GLN A 202 24.57 -5.28 -5.95
C GLN A 202 25.49 -4.71 -7.04
N SER A 203 25.26 -5.10 -8.29
CA SER A 203 26.03 -4.60 -9.44
C SER A 203 25.80 -3.11 -9.66
N PHE A 204 24.56 -2.64 -9.53
CA PHE A 204 24.23 -1.21 -9.61
C PHE A 204 24.92 -0.42 -8.51
N MET A 205 24.88 -0.90 -7.26
CA MET A 205 25.51 -0.25 -6.11
C MET A 205 27.04 -0.17 -6.23
N LYS A 206 27.69 -1.16 -6.86
CA LYS A 206 29.15 -1.13 -7.12
C LYS A 206 29.55 -0.13 -8.20
N LYS A 207 28.72 0.02 -9.24
CA LYS A 207 29.01 0.91 -10.39
C LYS A 207 28.66 2.36 -10.10
N SER A 208 27.72 2.61 -9.21
CA SER A 208 27.22 3.95 -8.96
C SER A 208 28.07 4.69 -7.93
N SER A 209 28.57 5.88 -8.28
CA SER A 209 29.19 6.83 -7.35
C SER A 209 28.23 7.32 -6.24
N LEU A 210 26.92 7.05 -6.37
CA LEU A 210 25.87 7.40 -5.41
C LEU A 210 26.09 6.83 -3.99
N VAL A 211 26.96 5.82 -3.82
CA VAL A 211 27.30 5.23 -2.50
C VAL A 211 28.22 6.13 -1.66
N GLN A 212 28.77 7.21 -2.24
CA GLN A 212 29.59 8.17 -1.49
C GLN A 212 28.78 9.32 -0.87
N GLU A 213 27.66 9.74 -1.48
CA GLU A 213 26.87 10.89 -1.00
C GLU A 213 25.63 10.50 -0.14
N ASP A 214 25.04 9.32 -0.34
CA ASP A 214 23.75 8.98 0.30
C ASP A 214 23.87 8.17 1.62
N ARG A 215 25.04 8.22 2.28
CA ARG A 215 25.26 7.58 3.60
C ARG A 215 24.37 8.18 4.73
N GLY A 216 23.72 9.31 4.47
CA GLY A 216 22.70 9.90 5.36
C GLY A 216 21.33 9.21 5.29
N SER A 217 20.93 8.69 4.14
CA SER A 217 19.62 8.05 3.92
C SER A 217 19.66 6.53 4.03
N ALA A 218 20.81 5.91 3.74
CA ALA A 218 21.02 4.46 3.78
C ALA A 218 20.70 3.82 5.16
N ARG A 219 20.86 4.54 6.28
CA ARG A 219 20.51 4.03 7.63
C ARG A 219 19.01 3.77 7.82
N HIS A 220 18.15 4.34 6.96
CA HIS A 220 16.72 4.09 7.00
C HIS A 220 16.34 2.76 6.33
N TRP A 221 17.16 2.28 5.40
CA TRP A 221 16.88 1.07 4.62
C TRP A 221 17.40 -0.20 5.29
N SER A 222 18.35 -0.09 6.23
CA SER A 222 18.90 -1.23 6.98
C SER A 222 18.10 -1.60 8.24
N HIS A 223 17.25 -0.70 8.76
CA HIS A 223 16.58 -0.86 10.06
C HIS A 223 15.04 -0.93 10.03
N HIS A 224 14.40 -0.84 8.87
CA HIS A 224 13.03 -1.34 8.74
C HIS A 224 13.03 -2.86 8.54
N GLY A 225 13.50 -3.55 9.58
CA GLY A 225 12.98 -4.86 9.93
C GLY A 225 11.46 -4.72 9.99
N TYR A 226 10.80 -5.39 9.05
CA TYR A 226 9.36 -5.52 8.97
C TYR A 226 8.82 -6.01 10.33
N ARG A 227 8.40 -5.09 11.21
CA ARG A 227 7.65 -5.41 12.42
C ARG A 227 6.26 -5.87 12.00
N HIS A 228 6.15 -7.14 11.62
CA HIS A 228 4.90 -7.89 11.72
C HIS A 228 4.60 -8.16 13.19
N SER A 229 4.18 -7.13 13.93
CA SER A 229 3.78 -7.28 15.33
C SER A 229 2.61 -6.36 15.68
N ARG A 230 1.47 -6.52 15.00
CA ARG A 230 0.18 -5.97 15.46
C ARG A 230 -1.07 -6.72 14.95
N CYS A 231 -0.94 -8.02 14.62
CA CYS A 231 -2.09 -8.89 14.32
C CYS A 231 -2.16 -10.14 15.23
N ARG A 232 -1.37 -10.21 16.32
CA ARG A 232 -1.36 -11.37 17.25
C ARG A 232 -2.24 -11.23 18.49
N ARG A 233 -2.74 -10.04 18.85
CA ARG A 233 -3.51 -9.85 20.11
C ARG A 233 -5.03 -9.94 19.98
N ARG A 234 -5.61 -10.15 18.79
CA ARG A 234 -7.08 -10.20 18.63
C ARG A 234 -7.68 -11.59 18.40
N ARG A 235 -6.87 -12.64 18.23
CA ARG A 235 -7.36 -14.02 18.03
C ARG A 235 -7.35 -14.90 19.29
N GLN A 236 -6.65 -14.50 20.36
CA GLN A 236 -6.61 -15.28 21.61
C GLN A 236 -7.73 -14.94 22.61
N ALA A 237 -8.57 -13.94 22.33
CA ALA A 237 -9.63 -13.52 23.26
C ALA A 237 -11.03 -14.10 22.94
N ILE A 238 -11.14 -15.04 21.99
CA ILE A 238 -12.44 -15.59 21.54
C ILE A 238 -12.61 -17.07 21.91
N GLN A 239 -11.59 -17.74 22.45
CA GLN A 239 -11.60 -19.21 22.63
C GLN A 239 -11.72 -19.71 24.07
N GLU A 240 -12.01 -18.84 25.05
CA GLU A 240 -12.27 -19.27 26.43
C GLU A 240 -13.53 -18.55 26.98
N ARG A 241 -14.70 -19.15 26.72
CA ARG A 241 -15.87 -19.00 27.58
C ARG A 241 -16.48 -20.39 27.77
N PRO A 242 -16.45 -20.97 28.99
CA PRO A 242 -17.26 -22.13 29.29
C PRO A 242 -18.72 -21.71 29.43
N ALA A 243 -19.60 -22.50 28.83
CA ALA A 243 -21.04 -22.41 29.03
C ALA A 243 -21.44 -23.18 30.30
N SER A 244 -22.09 -22.50 31.25
CA SER A 244 -23.19 -23.00 32.10
C SER A 244 -23.26 -22.20 33.41
N GLY A 245 -24.47 -21.93 33.88
CA GLY A 245 -24.70 -21.35 35.22
C GLY A 245 -25.87 -20.37 35.29
N SER A 246 -27.08 -20.91 35.17
CA SER A 246 -28.33 -20.30 35.64
C SER A 246 -28.17 -19.65 37.01
N LEU A 247 -28.66 -18.42 37.20
CA LEU A 247 -29.23 -17.95 38.47
C LEU A 247 -30.11 -16.72 38.25
N ALA A 248 -31.26 -16.75 38.91
CA ALA A 248 -32.44 -15.94 38.73
C ALA A 248 -32.29 -14.45 39.11
N ARG A 249 -33.16 -13.62 38.54
CA ARG A 249 -33.57 -12.33 39.13
C ARG A 249 -35.10 -12.20 39.07
N PRO A 250 -35.77 -11.82 40.17
CA PRO A 250 -37.23 -11.70 40.21
C PRO A 250 -37.73 -10.27 39.95
N GLY A 251 -38.92 -10.19 39.36
CA GLY A 251 -39.98 -9.26 39.76
C GLY A 251 -40.04 -7.88 39.08
N ALA A 252 -41.03 -7.68 38.20
CA ALA A 252 -41.90 -6.49 38.16
C ALA A 252 -43.06 -6.67 37.16
N THR A 253 -44.19 -7.14 37.70
CA THR A 253 -45.59 -6.71 37.54
C THR A 253 -46.08 -5.97 36.27
N SER A 254 -47.08 -6.61 35.61
CA SER A 254 -48.39 -6.10 35.12
C SER A 254 -48.45 -4.95 34.09
N ILE A 255 -49.15 -5.19 32.96
CA ILE A 255 -50.49 -4.64 32.65
C ILE A 255 -51.05 -5.33 31.37
N LEU A 256 -52.35 -5.66 31.44
CA LEU A 256 -53.23 -6.27 30.43
C LEU A 256 -53.54 -5.34 29.24
N VAL A 257 -53.83 -5.91 28.05
CA VAL A 257 -55.10 -5.83 27.27
C VAL A 257 -54.95 -6.61 25.96
N GLY A 258 -55.93 -7.45 25.61
CA GLY A 258 -55.86 -8.42 24.49
C GLY A 258 -56.61 -8.05 23.20
N ARG A 259 -56.57 -8.97 22.21
CA ARG A 259 -57.66 -9.39 21.28
C ARG A 259 -57.16 -10.30 20.13
N GLN A 260 -57.78 -11.49 20.04
CA GLN A 260 -58.25 -12.30 18.89
C GLN A 260 -57.52 -12.39 17.51
N ALA A 261 -57.03 -13.60 17.22
CA ALA A 261 -57.16 -14.51 16.06
C ALA A 261 -57.22 -14.08 14.55
N SER A 262 -56.19 -14.53 13.79
CA SER A 262 -56.17 -15.27 12.47
C SER A 262 -56.70 -14.66 11.15
N PRO A 263 -56.34 -15.16 9.91
CA PRO A 263 -55.38 -16.22 9.51
C PRO A 263 -54.43 -15.93 8.30
N ALA A 264 -53.40 -16.79 8.17
CA ALA A 264 -52.73 -17.37 6.97
C ALA A 264 -52.44 -16.57 5.68
N ARG A 265 -51.17 -16.60 5.23
CA ARG A 265 -50.75 -16.77 3.81
C ARG A 265 -49.36 -17.40 3.68
N HIS A 266 -49.23 -18.26 2.67
CA HIS A 266 -48.13 -19.17 2.31
C HIS A 266 -46.78 -18.52 1.90
N GLN A 267 -45.68 -19.15 2.35
CA GLN A 267 -44.42 -19.59 1.68
C GLN A 267 -43.66 -18.65 0.69
N PRO A 268 -42.36 -18.88 0.36
CA PRO A 268 -41.46 -19.97 0.74
C PRO A 268 -40.09 -19.52 1.32
N THR A 269 -39.40 -20.53 1.83
CA THR A 269 -38.02 -20.56 2.30
C THR A 269 -37.01 -20.16 1.22
N ARG A 270 -36.15 -19.18 1.52
CA ARG A 270 -34.85 -19.00 0.85
C ARG A 270 -33.74 -19.12 1.89
N ARG A 271 -33.03 -20.25 1.84
CA ARG A 271 -31.75 -20.46 2.52
C ARG A 271 -30.80 -19.35 2.10
N TYR A 272 -30.39 -18.50 3.04
CA TYR A 272 -29.24 -17.62 2.85
C TYR A 272 -28.04 -18.31 3.51
N ILE A 273 -27.14 -18.81 2.68
CA ILE A 273 -25.83 -19.32 3.09
C ILE A 273 -24.93 -18.09 3.26
N PRO A 274 -24.32 -17.82 4.42
CA PRO A 274 -23.34 -16.75 4.55
C PRO A 274 -22.10 -17.11 3.73
N ALA A 275 -21.83 -16.33 2.69
CA ALA A 275 -20.56 -16.34 1.99
C ALA A 275 -19.55 -15.50 2.79
N ASP A 276 -18.99 -16.09 3.84
CA ASP A 276 -17.85 -15.53 4.56
C ASP A 276 -16.58 -16.32 4.26
N LEU A 277 -15.57 -15.57 3.81
CA LEU A 277 -14.13 -15.87 3.67
C LEU A 277 -13.60 -15.79 2.23
N ALA A 278 -13.70 -14.59 1.66
CA ALA A 278 -12.78 -14.18 0.60
C ALA A 278 -12.18 -12.79 0.89
N HIS A 279 -10.87 -12.79 1.14
CA HIS A 279 -9.94 -11.84 0.55
C HIS A 279 -10.01 -10.38 1.05
N SER A 280 -9.45 -10.14 2.24
CA SER A 280 -8.89 -8.82 2.59
C SER A 280 -7.61 -8.59 1.76
N TRP A 281 -7.78 -8.10 0.54
CA TRP A 281 -6.70 -7.77 -0.38
C TRP A 281 -6.39 -6.26 -0.32
N CYS A 282 -5.09 -5.97 -0.17
CA CYS A 282 -4.40 -4.78 -0.68
C CYS A 282 -4.93 -3.39 -0.28
N ALA A 283 -4.72 -2.98 0.98
CA ALA A 283 -4.78 -1.57 1.38
C ALA A 283 -3.39 -1.12 1.87
N GLY A 284 -2.53 -0.70 0.95
CA GLY A 284 -1.20 -0.21 1.33
C GLY A 284 -0.24 0.09 0.19
N CYS A 285 -0.74 0.61 -0.94
CA CYS A 285 0.02 1.41 -1.91
C CYS A 285 -0.85 1.85 -3.11
N SER A 286 -2.00 1.21 -3.36
CA SER A 286 -2.90 1.56 -4.47
C SER A 286 -3.99 2.59 -4.12
N ALA A 287 -4.15 2.95 -2.85
CA ALA A 287 -5.29 3.75 -2.38
C ALA A 287 -5.11 5.28 -2.51
N ILE A 288 -3.98 5.78 -3.04
CA ILE A 288 -3.77 7.23 -3.24
C ILE A 288 -4.08 7.65 -4.70
N CYS A 289 -4.35 6.71 -5.62
CA CYS A 289 -4.66 7.02 -7.02
C CYS A 289 -5.96 6.39 -7.57
N ALA A 290 -6.80 5.82 -6.70
CA ALA A 290 -8.03 5.12 -7.11
C ALA A 290 -9.28 6.02 -7.15
N ASP A 291 -9.32 7.17 -6.48
CA ASP A 291 -10.48 8.09 -6.48
C ASP A 291 -10.12 9.54 -6.84
N LYS A 292 -9.50 9.74 -8.01
CA LYS A 292 -9.40 11.08 -8.64
C LYS A 292 -9.70 10.94 -10.13
N ASN A 293 -10.98 11.13 -10.47
CA ASN A 293 -11.50 11.17 -11.84
C ASN A 293 -11.49 12.63 -12.32
#